data_AF-M5BIS5-F1
#
_entry.id   AF-M5BIS5-F1
#
_cell.length_a   1.000
_cell.length_b   1.000
_cell.length_c   1.000
_cell.angle_alpha   90.00
_cell.angle_beta   90.00
_cell.angle_gamma   90.00
#
_symmetry.space_group_name_H-M   'P 1'
#
loop_
_entity.id
_entity.type
_entity.pdbx_description
1 polymer ?
#
loop_
_entity_poly.entity_id
_entity_poly.type
_entity_poly.pdbx_seq_one_letter_code
_entity_poly.pdbx_strand_id
1 'polypeptide(L)'
;MIDVAVDGVGAVDKMNLEKYDLVLMDIVMPKMDGISATSLIRRFDHMTPIISMTSNSKPNEIMTYYSSGMNDILPKPFSKEGLFEMLEVGQSLEI
;
A
#
# COMPACT_ATOMS: atom_id res chain seq x y z
N MET A 1 -16.34 3.49 2.34
CA MET A 1 -16.62 2.03 2.22
C MET A 1 -15.28 1.31 2.30
N ILE A 2 -15.21 0.09 2.84
CA ILE A 2 -13.95 -0.67 2.86
C ILE A 2 -14.10 -1.93 2.02
N ASP A 3 -13.01 -2.29 1.36
CA ASP A 3 -12.88 -3.49 0.54
C ASP A 3 -11.65 -4.29 0.95
N VAL A 4 -11.66 -5.59 0.67
CA VAL A 4 -10.52 -6.47 0.91
C VAL A 4 -10.22 -7.27 -0.35
N ALA A 5 -8.96 -7.24 -0.78
CA ALA A 5 -8.39 -8.18 -1.74
C ALA A 5 -7.51 -9.19 -0.98
N VAL A 6 -7.54 -10.46 -1.40
CA VAL A 6 -6.79 -11.55 -0.75
C VAL A 6 -5.45 -11.86 -1.43
N ASP A 7 -5.18 -11.22 -2.56
CA ASP A 7 -3.94 -11.31 -3.34
C ASP A 7 -3.74 -10.06 -4.21
N GLY A 8 -2.56 -9.91 -4.81
CA GLY A 8 -2.23 -8.76 -5.65
C GLY A 8 -3.06 -8.66 -6.94
N VAL A 9 -3.57 -9.77 -7.46
CA VAL A 9 -4.44 -9.76 -8.65
C VAL A 9 -5.79 -9.12 -8.29
N GLY A 10 -6.41 -9.55 -7.20
CA GLY A 10 -7.65 -8.96 -6.72
C GLY A 10 -7.51 -7.49 -6.34
N ALA A 11 -6.34 -7.06 -5.88
CA ALA A 11 -6.07 -5.65 -5.60
C ALA A 11 -6.04 -4.81 -6.88
N VAL A 12 -5.35 -5.28 -7.93
CA VAL A 12 -5.31 -4.63 -9.25
C VAL A 12 -6.72 -4.57 -9.86
N ASP A 13 -7.50 -5.65 -9.77
CA ASP A 13 -8.85 -5.71 -10.31
C ASP A 13 -9.77 -4.70 -9.61
N LYS A 14 -9.75 -4.62 -8.28
CA LYS A 14 -10.54 -3.65 -7.51
C LYS A 14 -10.16 -2.21 -7.84
N MET A 15 -8.87 -1.89 -7.90
CA MET A 15 -8.38 -0.56 -8.26
C MET A 15 -8.75 -0.12 -9.69
N ASN A 16 -8.97 -1.06 -10.61
CA ASN A 16 -9.46 -0.75 -11.96
C ASN A 16 -10.96 -0.44 -12.01
N LEU A 17 -11.74 -0.91 -11.03
CA LEU A 17 -13.19 -0.79 -11.01
C LEU A 17 -13.68 0.40 -10.18
N GLU A 18 -12.99 0.68 -9.07
CA GLU A 18 -13.40 1.68 -8.08
C GLU A 18 -12.22 2.61 -7.75
N LYS A 19 -12.53 3.83 -7.30
CA LYS A 19 -11.53 4.74 -6.75
C LYS A 19 -11.47 4.61 -5.24
N TYR A 20 -10.26 4.56 -4.71
CA TYR A 20 -10.00 4.50 -3.28
C TYR A 20 -9.21 5.72 -2.84
N ASP A 21 -9.48 6.20 -1.63
CA ASP A 21 -8.72 7.30 -1.03
C ASP A 21 -7.37 6.83 -0.49
N LEU A 22 -7.25 5.53 -0.20
CA LEU A 22 -6.06 4.90 0.36
C LEU A 22 -6.06 3.39 0.14
N VAL A 23 -4.87 2.81 -0.07
CA VAL A 23 -4.63 1.36 -0.07
C VAL A 23 -3.60 0.99 0.98
N LEU A 24 -3.93 0.01 1.83
CA LEU A 24 -2.95 -0.71 2.65
C LEU A 24 -2.56 -2.01 1.93
N MET A 25 -1.32 -2.09 1.43
CA MET A 25 -0.85 -3.18 0.56
C MET A 25 0.13 -4.08 1.30
N ASP A 26 -0.24 -5.35 1.52
CA ASP A 26 0.72 -6.34 2.03
C ASP A 26 1.81 -6.64 1.00
N ILE A 27 3.07 -6.72 1.42
CA ILE A 27 4.17 -7.09 0.51
C ILE A 27 4.11 -8.58 0.18
N VAL A 28 3.84 -9.43 1.17
CA VAL A 28 3.90 -10.89 0.99
C VAL A 28 2.49 -11.44 0.84
N MET A 29 2.11 -11.77 -0.40
CA MET A 29 0.80 -12.31 -0.75
C MET A 29 0.94 -13.51 -1.71
N PRO A 30 -0.03 -14.44 -1.75
CA PRO A 30 -0.06 -15.49 -2.75
C PRO A 30 -0.34 -14.92 -4.15
N LYS A 31 0.04 -15.67 -5.19
CA LYS A 31 -0.12 -15.37 -6.63
C LYS A 31 0.62 -14.14 -7.16
N MET A 32 0.44 -12.97 -6.54
CA MET A 32 1.09 -11.72 -6.90
C MET A 32 1.40 -10.94 -5.62
N ASP A 33 2.67 -10.59 -5.45
CA ASP A 33 3.14 -9.80 -4.31
C ASP A 33 2.73 -8.32 -4.43
N GLY A 34 2.82 -7.59 -3.32
CA GLY A 34 2.40 -6.19 -3.25
C GLY A 34 3.23 -5.23 -4.11
N ILE A 35 4.51 -5.54 -4.36
CA ILE A 35 5.41 -4.71 -5.18
C ILE A 35 4.99 -4.81 -6.65
N SER A 36 4.76 -6.03 -7.12
CA SER A 36 4.24 -6.33 -8.45
C SER A 36 2.86 -5.73 -8.66
N ALA A 37 1.94 -5.89 -7.69
CA ALA A 37 0.60 -5.31 -7.75
C ALA A 37 0.65 -3.78 -7.81
N THR A 38 1.48 -3.14 -6.98
CA THR A 38 1.63 -1.68 -6.97
C THR A 38 2.19 -1.18 -8.30
N SER A 39 3.21 -1.84 -8.84
CA SER A 39 3.78 -1.49 -10.15
C SER A 39 2.74 -1.55 -11.27
N LEU A 40 1.79 -2.50 -11.21
CA LEU A 40 0.68 -2.59 -12.16
C LEU A 40 -0.38 -1.51 -11.93
N ILE A 41 -0.78 -1.26 -10.68
CA ILE A 41 -1.72 -0.19 -10.31
C ILE A 41 -1.21 1.16 -10.81
N ARG A 42 0.09 1.43 -10.63
CA ARG A 42 0.75 2.67 -11.07
C ARG A 42 0.78 2.87 -12.58
N ARG A 43 0.33 1.92 -13.39
CA ARG A 43 0.13 2.12 -14.84
C ARG A 43 -1.17 2.86 -15.18
N PHE A 44 -2.14 2.85 -14.28
CA PHE A 44 -3.47 3.45 -14.51
C PHE A 44 -3.93 4.37 -13.37
N ASP A 45 -3.32 4.26 -12.18
CA ASP A 45 -3.57 5.15 -11.05
C ASP A 45 -2.27 5.57 -10.38
N HIS A 46 -1.90 6.84 -10.59
CA HIS A 46 -0.66 7.43 -10.11
C HIS A 46 -0.84 8.19 -8.78
N MET A 47 -2.07 8.40 -8.34
CA MET A 47 -2.40 9.37 -7.29
C MET A 47 -2.82 8.69 -5.99
N THR A 48 -3.58 7.59 -6.07
CA THR A 48 -4.07 6.92 -4.86
C THR A 48 -2.89 6.51 -3.98
N PRO A 49 -2.81 6.97 -2.71
CA PRO A 49 -1.74 6.60 -1.81
C PRO A 49 -1.75 5.09 -1.54
N ILE A 50 -0.58 4.46 -1.67
CA ILE A 50 -0.40 3.03 -1.38
C ILE A 50 0.63 2.90 -0.27
N ILE A 51 0.18 2.46 0.90
CA ILE A 51 1.02 2.21 2.07
C ILE A 51 1.41 0.73 2.10
N SER A 52 2.70 0.44 2.11
CA SER A 52 3.19 -0.93 2.24
C SER A 52 3.04 -1.45 3.66
N MET A 53 2.57 -2.68 3.82
CA MET A 53 2.57 -3.40 5.10
C MET A 53 3.59 -4.52 5.05
N THR A 54 4.64 -4.45 5.86
CA THR A 54 5.81 -5.34 5.74
C THR A 54 6.43 -5.71 7.07
N SER A 55 6.95 -6.93 7.19
CA SER A 55 7.83 -7.33 8.31
C SER A 55 9.30 -7.01 8.03
N ASN A 56 9.65 -6.54 6.82
CA ASN A 56 11.02 -6.27 6.41
C ASN A 56 11.23 -4.78 6.13
N SER A 57 11.95 -4.13 7.05
CA SER A 57 12.26 -2.70 7.04
C SER A 57 13.75 -2.42 6.80
N LYS A 58 14.48 -3.35 6.16
CA LYS A 58 15.86 -3.10 5.77
C LYS A 58 15.93 -1.99 4.72
N PRO A 59 16.94 -1.11 4.72
CA PRO A 59 17.01 0.03 3.82
C PRO A 59 16.87 -0.31 2.32
N ASN A 60 17.44 -1.43 1.86
CA ASN A 60 17.34 -1.89 0.48
C ASN A 60 15.90 -2.28 0.08
N GLU A 61 15.14 -2.81 1.02
CA GLU A 61 13.76 -3.24 0.83
C GLU A 61 12.84 -2.02 0.79
N ILE A 62 13.06 -1.11 1.74
CA ILE A 62 12.40 0.21 1.78
C ILE A 62 12.55 0.93 0.43
N MET A 63 13.77 0.99 -0.11
CA MET A 63 14.00 1.59 -1.43
C MET A 63 13.25 0.88 -2.55
N THR A 64 13.14 -0.45 -2.49
CA THR A 64 12.38 -1.24 -3.47
C THR A 64 10.89 -0.89 -3.42
N TYR A 65 10.31 -0.77 -2.23
CA TYR A 65 8.90 -0.41 -2.06
C TYR A 65 8.61 0.98 -2.64
N TYR A 66 9.39 1.99 -2.28
CA TYR A 66 9.25 3.34 -2.85
C TYR A 66 9.44 3.35 -4.37
N SER A 67 10.43 2.61 -4.88
CA SER A 67 10.69 2.53 -6.33
C SER A 67 9.55 1.88 -7.12
N SER A 68 8.73 1.04 -6.48
CA SER A 68 7.52 0.48 -7.09
C SER A 68 6.34 1.47 -7.17
N GLY A 69 6.44 2.60 -6.47
CA GLY A 69 5.42 3.64 -6.39
C GLY A 69 4.58 3.62 -5.11
N MET A 70 5.02 2.93 -4.05
CA MET A 70 4.42 3.02 -2.72
C MET A 70 4.81 4.34 -2.06
N ASN A 71 3.93 4.86 -1.20
CA ASN A 71 4.03 6.20 -0.61
C ASN A 71 4.59 6.18 0.81
N ASP A 72 4.41 5.09 1.55
CA ASP A 72 4.89 4.96 2.92
C ASP A 72 4.91 3.48 3.37
N ILE A 73 5.34 3.25 4.62
CA ILE A 73 5.56 1.93 5.21
C ILE A 73 4.90 1.84 6.58
N LEU A 74 3.99 0.87 6.72
CA LEU A 74 3.44 0.41 7.98
C LEU A 74 4.14 -0.91 8.40
N PRO A 75 5.12 -0.87 9.32
CA PRO A 75 5.85 -2.06 9.73
C PRO A 75 4.94 -3.02 10.52
N LYS A 76 5.08 -4.33 10.27
CA LYS A 76 4.45 -5.40 11.03
C LYS A 76 5.39 -5.91 12.13
N PRO A 77 4.89 -6.24 13.34
CA PRO A 77 3.51 -6.02 13.79
C PRO A 77 3.22 -4.54 14.06
N PHE A 78 1.98 -4.11 13.82
CA PHE A 78 1.48 -2.77 14.18
C PHE A 78 0.27 -2.88 15.12
N SER A 79 0.08 -1.87 15.96
CA SER A 79 -1.13 -1.73 16.76
C SER A 79 -2.19 -0.91 16.00
N LYS A 80 -3.43 -0.91 16.50
CA LYS A 80 -4.48 -0.03 15.94
C LYS A 80 -4.07 1.44 16.08
N GLU A 81 -3.50 1.80 17.23
CA GLU A 81 -3.03 3.14 17.54
C GLU A 81 -1.93 3.57 16.55
N GLY A 82 -0.97 2.69 16.26
CA GLY A 82 0.09 2.99 15.29
C GLY A 82 -0.44 3.14 13.86
N LEU A 83 -1.48 2.39 13.48
CA LEU A 83 -2.17 2.61 12.22
C LEU A 83 -2.88 3.97 12.20
N PHE A 84 -3.61 4.33 13.27
CA PHE A 84 -4.31 5.62 13.33
C PHE A 84 -3.34 6.81 13.29
N GLU A 85 -2.24 6.75 14.03
CA GLU A 85 -1.21 7.79 14.01
C GLU A 85 -0.65 7.99 12.60
N MET A 86 -0.38 6.91 11.87
CA MET A 86 0.05 6.99 10.48
C MET A 86 -0.99 7.68 9.57
N LEU A 87 -2.27 7.34 9.74
CA LEU A 87 -3.36 7.92 8.94
C LEU A 87 -3.60 9.40 9.26
N GLU A 88 -3.44 9.80 10.51
CA GLU A 88 -3.57 11.20 10.95
C GLU A 88 -2.39 12.08 10.45
N VAL A 89 -1.17 11.55 10.48
CA VAL A 89 0.01 12.25 9.95
C VAL A 89 -0.10 12.42 8.42
N GLY A 90 -0.62 11.41 7.71
CA GLY A 90 -0.87 11.47 6.27
C GLY A 90 -1.88 12.55 5.86
N GLN A 91 -2.83 12.92 6.73
CA GLN A 91 -3.79 14.01 6.49
C GLN A 91 -3.22 15.41 6.74
N SER A 92 -2.09 15.52 7.46
CA SER A 92 -1.49 16.82 7.79
C SER A 92 -0.65 17.43 6.65
N LEU A 93 -0.52 16.73 5.51
CA LEU A 93 0.19 17.21 4.31
C LEU A 93 -0.70 18.02 3.34
N GLU A 94 -1.92 18.38 3.73
CA GLU A 94 -2.74 19.38 3.03
C GLU A 94 -2.87 20.67 3.87
N ILE A 95 -1.82 21.50 3.87
CA ILE A 95 -1.94 22.96 4.07
C ILE A 95 -1.01 23.68 3.08
#